data_AF-A0A927DUW8-F1
#
_entry.id   AF-A0A927DUW8-F1
#
_cell.length_a   1.000
_cell.length_b   1.000
_cell.length_c   1.000
_cell.angle_alpha   90.00
_cell.angle_beta   90.00
_cell.angle_gamma   90.00
#
_symmetry.space_group_name_H-M   'P 1'
#
loop_
_entity.id
_entity.type
_entity.pdbx_description
1 polymer ?
#
loop_
_entity_poly.entity_id
_entity_poly.type
_entity_poly.pdbx_seq_one_letter_code
_entity_poly.pdbx_strand_id
1 'polypeptide(L)' 'MIEHIHFRCPCCHGSQYRTSQFDVTEKNPFGAKCIFCKSAMMTLDTIRPHHWACTPLPEAQQ' A
#
# COMPACT_ATOMS: atom_id res chain seq x y z
N MET A 1 -5.51 -23.52 -6.39
CA MET A 1 -5.32 -22.74 -5.15
C MET A 1 -4.91 -21.34 -5.59
N ILE A 2 -5.81 -20.36 -5.53
CA ILE A 2 -5.46 -18.97 -5.84
C ILE A 2 -4.94 -18.40 -4.53
N GLU A 3 -3.64 -18.13 -4.45
CA GLU A 3 -3.06 -17.41 -3.33
C GLU A 3 -3.57 -15.97 -3.40
N HIS A 4 -4.59 -15.67 -2.62
CA HIS A 4 -5.10 -14.31 -2.48
C HIS A 4 -4.05 -13.52 -1.70
N ILE A 5 -3.30 -12.70 -2.42
CA ILE A 5 -2.34 -11.78 -1.82
C ILE A 5 -3.15 -10.80 -0.95
N HIS A 6 -3.03 -10.93 0.37
CA HIS A 6 -3.72 -10.08 1.32
C HIS A 6 -2.92 -8.79 1.53
N PHE A 7 -3.47 -7.69 1.04
CA PHE A 7 -2.93 -6.37 1.29
C PHE A 7 -3.57 -5.72 2.51
N ARG A 8 -2.74 -5.10 3.35
CA ARG A 8 -3.19 -4.31 4.50
C ARG A 8 -2.52 -2.94 4.50
N CYS A 9 -3.28 -1.95 4.92
CA CYS A 9 -2.76 -0.61 5.07
C CYS A 9 -2.06 -0.49 6.43
N PRO A 10 -0.80 -0.04 6.48
CA PRO A 10 -0.09 0.15 7.75
C PRO A 10 -0.68 1.26 8.63
N CYS A 11 -1.36 2.24 8.04
CA CYS A 11 -1.89 3.40 8.79
C CYS A 11 -3.35 3.18 9.23
N CYS A 12 -4.19 2.65 8.35
CA CYS A 12 -5.62 2.46 8.62
C CYS A 12 -5.97 1.04 9.11
N HIS A 13 -5.03 0.09 9.01
CA HIS A 13 -5.27 -1.36 9.14
C HIS A 13 -6.34 -1.92 8.18
N GLY A 14 -6.87 -1.08 7.28
CA GLY A 14 -7.85 -1.43 6.29
C GLY A 14 -7.28 -2.37 5.23
N SER A 15 -8.11 -3.29 4.77
CA SER A 15 -7.83 -4.18 3.64
C SER A 15 -8.42 -3.66 2.32
N GLN A 16 -9.12 -2.52 2.32
CA GLN A 16 -9.70 -1.93 1.12
C GLN A 16 -8.72 -0.98 0.42
N TYR A 17 -8.51 -1.23 -0.86
CA TYR A 17 -7.63 -0.45 -1.72
C TYR A 17 -8.17 -0.30 -3.12
N ARG A 18 -7.64 0.73 -3.80
CA ARG A 18 -7.71 0.87 -5.25
C ARG A 18 -6.34 0.62 -5.84
N THR A 19 -6.31 0.09 -7.05
CA THR A 19 -5.09 0.00 -7.86
C THR A 19 -5.16 1.05 -8.96
N SER A 20 -4.06 1.78 -9.18
CA SER A 20 -3.97 2.77 -10.24
C SER A 20 -2.62 2.64 -10.93
N GLN A 21 -2.60 2.67 -12.27
CA GLN A 21 -1.36 2.63 -13.04
C GLN A 21 -0.44 3.82 -12.72
N PHE A 22 -1.03 4.96 -12.36
CA PHE A 22 -0.28 6.16 -11.94
C PHE A 22 0.40 5.99 -10.57
N ASP A 23 -0.11 5.08 -9.73
CA ASP A 23 0.43 4.82 -8.40
C ASP A 23 1.41 3.62 -8.41
N VAL A 24 1.65 3.01 -9.58
CA VAL A 24 2.66 1.95 -9.77
C VAL A 24 4.04 2.56 -9.71
N THR A 25 4.85 2.08 -8.78
CA THR A 25 6.24 2.52 -8.60
C THR A 25 7.13 1.32 -8.30
N GLU A 26 8.45 1.48 -8.35
CA GLU A 26 9.40 0.42 -7.97
C GLU A 26 9.15 -0.10 -6.54
N LYS A 27 8.65 0.77 -5.65
CA LYS A 27 8.30 0.44 -4.26
C LYS A 27 6.88 -0.12 -4.10
N ASN A 28 6.02 0.02 -5.10
CA ASN A 28 4.63 -0.46 -5.12
C ASN A 28 4.29 -0.97 -6.53
N PRO A 29 4.77 -2.16 -6.91
CA PRO A 29 4.58 -2.69 -8.26
C PRO A 29 3.11 -2.98 -8.58
N PHE A 30 2.27 -3.14 -7.56
CA PHE A 30 0.84 -3.38 -7.70
C PHE A 30 0.03 -2.08 -7.84
N GLY A 31 0.63 -0.92 -7.59
CA GLY A 31 -0.08 0.37 -7.59
C GLY A 31 -1.23 0.41 -6.57
N ALA A 32 -1.18 -0.43 -5.53
CA ALA A 32 -2.24 -0.59 -4.55
C ALA A 32 -2.14 0.50 -3.48
N LYS A 33 -3.20 1.31 -3.33
CA LYS A 33 -3.32 2.35 -2.31
C LYS A 33 -4.61 2.20 -1.52
N CYS A 34 -4.53 2.40 -0.21
CA CYS A 34 -5.72 2.39 0.64
C CYS A 34 -6.72 3.45 0.19
N ILE A 35 -8.01 3.09 0.13
CA ILE A 35 -9.07 4.02 -0.28
C ILE A 35 -9.26 5.14 0.77
N PHE A 36 -8.99 4.84 2.04
CA PHE A 36 -9.21 5.77 3.15
C PHE A 36 -8.04 6.74 3.33
N CYS A 37 -6.84 6.23 3.61
CA CYS A 37 -5.65 7.07 3.90
C CYS A 37 -4.74 7.32 2.69
N LYS A 38 -5.06 6.79 1.51
CA LYS A 38 -4.20 6.85 0.30
C LYS A 38 -2.77 6.31 0.48
N SER A 39 -2.43 5.70 1.61
CA SER A 39 -1.12 5.10 1.82
C SER A 39 -0.92 3.87 0.92
N ALA A 40 0.31 3.65 0.46
CA ALA A 40 0.66 2.45 -0.27
C ALA A 40 0.39 1.22 0.60
N MET A 41 -0.27 0.23 0.01
CA MET A 41 -0.57 -1.01 0.71
C MET A 41 0.63 -1.94 0.77
N MET A 42 0.71 -2.73 1.83
CA MET A 42 1.75 -3.73 2.05
C MET A 42 1.14 -5.13 2.00
N THR A 43 1.82 -6.07 1.37
CA THR A 43 1.47 -7.50 1.42
C THR A 43 1.79 -8.06 2.80
N LEU A 44 0.97 -9.01 3.28
CA LEU A 44 1.17 -9.63 4.59
C LEU A 44 2.55 -10.30 4.76
N ASP A 45 3.10 -10.84 3.67
CA ASP A 45 4.43 -11.43 3.60
C ASP A 45 5.56 -10.44 3.95
N THR A 46 5.36 -9.15 3.61
CA THR A 46 6.32 -8.06 3.87
C THR A 46 6.05 -7.35 5.20
N ILE A 47 5.08 -7.80 6.00
CA ILE A 47 4.84 -7.25 7.36
C ILE A 47 5.90 -7.80 8.31
N ARG A 48 7.16 -7.38 8.09
CA ARG A 48 8.06 -7.18 9.21
C ARG A 48 7.50 -6.00 9.98
N PRO A 49 7.36 -6.07 11.31
CA PRO A 49 6.82 -5.00 12.14
C PRO A 49 7.81 -3.83 12.22
N HIS A 50 8.09 -3.17 11.10
CA HIS A 50 8.67 -1.85 11.12
C HIS A 50 7.51 -0.86 11.15
N HIS A 51 7.29 -0.33 12.35
CA HIS A 51 6.37 0.74 12.73
C HIS A 51 6.57 2.08 11.97
N TRP A 52 7.31 2.10 10.86
CA TRP A 52 7.79 3.30 10.16
C TRP A 52 7.02 3.68 8.89
N ALA A 53 6.10 2.83 8.40
CA ALA A 53 5.51 2.97 7.07
C ALA A 53 4.38 4.03 6.94
N CYS A 54 4.20 4.90 7.93
CA CYS A 54 3.35 6.09 7.81
C CYS A 54 4.17 7.37 7.61
N THR A 55 5.26 7.31 6.83
CA THR A 55 5.72 8.54 6.18
C THR A 55 4.84 8.75 4.95
N PRO A 56 4.05 9.83 4.85
CA PRO A 56 3.39 10.15 3.60
C PRO A 56 4.48 10.23 2.53
N LEU A 57 4.38 9.40 1.48
CA LEU A 57 5.15 9.63 0.27
C LEU A 57 4.85 11.08 -0.13
N PRO A 58 5.85 11.98 -0.23
CA PRO A 58 5.61 13.31 -0.72
C PRO A 58 4.96 13.14 -2.09
N GLU A 59 3.70 13.58 -2.21
CA GLU A 59 3.09 13.85 -3.49
C GLU A 59 4.10 14.70 -4.25
N ALA A 60 4.68 14.13 -5.31
CA ALA A 60 5.41 14.90 -6.29
C ALA A 60 4.39 15.87 -6.89
N GLN A 61 4.32 17.04 -6.26
CA GLN A 61 3.55 18.20 -6.66
C GLN A 61 3.98 18.56 -8.09
N GLN A 62 3.05 18.45 -9.03
CA GLN A 62 3.15 19.08 -10.33
C GLN A 62 2.40 20.41 -10.29
#